data_AF-K1SKL4-F1
#
_entry.id   AF-K1SKL4-F1
#
_cell.length_a   1.000
_cell.length_b   1.000
_cell.length_c   1.000
_cell.angle_alpha   90.00
_cell.angle_beta   90.00
_cell.angle_gamma   90.00
#
_symmetry.space_group_name_H-M   'P 1'
#
loop_
_entity.id
_entity.type
_entity.pdbx_description
1 polymer ?
#
loop_
_entity_poly.entity_id
_entity_poly.type
_entity_poly.pdbx_seq_one_letter_code
_entity_poly.pdbx_strand_id
1 'polypeptide(L)'
;GVQVADRKSSDIHPDMAESKARVYDDLMCRHWDRWDEGEYRHIFIAELTSGGIGKGVDIIGEGAEWDTPLAPYFDMSEIAWAPDGTRLAYTCKPLTGAKYAVSTDSDIFVYDTETGATTNICKGLTPISGHDAAAKTELPFVGYDKYPVFSPDGTKIAFRSQRRAGNEADK
;
A
#
# COMPACT_ATOMS: atom_id res chain seq x y z
N GLY A 1 11.35 4.19 -5.42
CA GLY A 1 10.71 3.13 -4.61
C GLY A 1 11.70 2.67 -3.56
N VAL A 2 11.23 1.86 -2.62
CA VAL A 2 12.01 1.28 -1.54
C VAL A 2 12.39 -0.13 -1.96
N GLN A 3 13.68 -0.46 -1.96
CA GLN A 3 14.15 -1.83 -2.19
C GLN A 3 13.86 -2.63 -0.91
N VAL A 4 13.01 -3.63 -1.01
CA VAL A 4 12.59 -4.46 0.14
C VAL A 4 12.71 -5.96 -0.14
N ALA A 5 12.93 -6.36 -1.40
CA ALA A 5 13.14 -7.76 -1.78
C ALA A 5 14.27 -7.89 -2.79
N ASP A 6 14.96 -9.03 -2.77
CA ASP A 6 16.01 -9.35 -3.73
C ASP A 6 15.40 -10.13 -4.90
N ARG A 7 15.23 -9.46 -6.04
CA ARG A 7 14.67 -10.07 -7.25
C ARG A 7 15.65 -10.12 -8.42
N LYS A 8 16.67 -9.26 -8.43
CA LYS A 8 17.74 -9.33 -9.43
C LYS A 8 18.79 -10.35 -8.99
N SER A 9 19.35 -11.06 -9.96
CA SER A 9 20.43 -12.02 -9.70
C SER A 9 21.63 -11.39 -8.99
N SER A 10 21.92 -10.10 -9.23
CA SER A 10 23.00 -9.36 -8.56
C SER A 10 22.73 -9.10 -7.08
N ASP A 11 21.46 -9.03 -6.68
CA ASP A 11 21.06 -8.79 -5.28
C ASP A 11 21.24 -10.09 -4.48
N ILE A 12 20.89 -11.23 -5.08
CA ILE A 12 20.99 -12.57 -4.48
C ILE A 12 22.42 -13.14 -4.55
N HIS A 13 23.12 -12.87 -5.66
CA HIS A 13 24.48 -13.34 -5.95
C HIS A 13 25.40 -12.15 -6.23
N PRO A 14 25.98 -11.52 -5.17
CA PRO A 14 26.82 -10.32 -5.32
C PRO A 14 28.08 -10.53 -6.17
N ASP A 15 28.53 -11.77 -6.34
CA ASP A 15 29.64 -12.18 -7.19
C ASP A 15 29.29 -12.17 -8.70
N MET A 16 28.01 -12.02 -9.05
CA MET A 16 27.50 -12.01 -10.42
C MET A 16 26.96 -10.64 -10.83
N ALA A 17 27.72 -9.57 -10.60
CA ALA A 17 27.29 -8.18 -10.81
C ALA A 17 26.82 -7.86 -12.25
N GLU A 18 27.36 -8.55 -13.27
CA GLU A 18 26.97 -8.35 -14.68
C GLU A 18 25.71 -9.13 -15.10
N SER A 19 25.18 -9.97 -14.21
CA SER A 19 23.99 -10.77 -14.49
C SER A 19 22.75 -9.88 -14.61
N LYS A 20 21.96 -10.10 -15.67
CA LYS A 20 20.68 -9.40 -15.92
C LYS A 20 19.47 -10.29 -15.65
N ALA A 21 19.70 -11.48 -15.06
CA ALA A 21 18.64 -12.40 -14.71
C ALA A 21 17.82 -11.86 -13.53
N ARG A 22 16.54 -12.25 -13.50
CA ARG A 22 15.63 -12.04 -12.37
C ARG A 22 15.20 -13.40 -11.83
N VAL A 23 15.05 -13.51 -10.52
CA VAL A 23 14.70 -14.75 -9.83
C VAL A 23 13.37 -14.56 -9.13
N TYR A 24 12.40 -15.42 -9.45
CA TYR A 24 11.06 -15.39 -8.88
C TYR A 24 10.65 -16.80 -8.46
N ASP A 25 10.11 -16.91 -7.25
CA ASP A 25 9.56 -18.11 -6.66
C ASP A 25 8.06 -17.97 -6.30
N ASP A 26 7.45 -16.81 -6.60
CA ASP A 26 6.03 -16.52 -6.40
C ASP A 26 5.40 -15.78 -7.62
N LEU A 27 4.08 -15.62 -7.64
CA LEU A 27 3.33 -14.89 -8.67
C LEU A 27 3.58 -13.37 -8.58
N MET A 28 2.99 -12.61 -9.52
CA MET A 28 3.15 -11.16 -9.68
C MET A 28 4.56 -10.69 -10.11
N CYS A 29 5.30 -11.51 -10.84
CA CYS A 29 6.64 -11.17 -11.35
C CYS A 29 6.68 -9.98 -12.33
N ARG A 30 5.53 -9.55 -12.87
CA ARG A 30 5.42 -8.47 -13.85
C ARG A 30 4.05 -7.82 -13.79
N HIS A 31 4.01 -6.50 -13.95
CA HIS A 31 2.81 -5.73 -14.20
C HIS A 31 2.94 -4.99 -15.53
N TRP A 32 2.27 -5.49 -16.57
CA TRP A 32 2.28 -4.97 -17.95
C TRP A 32 3.69 -4.71 -18.53
N ASP A 33 4.23 -3.51 -18.43
CA ASP A 33 5.52 -3.08 -18.98
C ASP A 33 6.65 -3.02 -17.93
N ARG A 34 6.35 -3.29 -16.65
CA ARG A 34 7.31 -3.29 -15.54
C ARG A 34 7.49 -4.68 -14.94
N TRP A 35 8.74 -5.15 -14.85
CA TRP A 35 9.10 -6.33 -14.06
C TRP A 35 9.19 -5.98 -12.58
N ASP A 36 8.82 -6.91 -11.71
CA ASP A 36 9.09 -6.76 -10.28
C ASP A 36 10.59 -6.94 -10.04
N GLU A 37 11.26 -5.89 -9.57
CA GLU A 37 12.69 -5.92 -9.24
C GLU A 37 12.92 -5.75 -7.72
N GLY A 38 11.87 -5.93 -6.91
CA GLY A 38 11.92 -5.82 -5.46
C GLY A 38 11.86 -4.40 -4.93
N GLU A 39 11.51 -3.45 -5.79
CA GLU A 39 11.34 -2.04 -5.48
C GLU A 39 9.86 -1.64 -5.53
N TYR A 40 9.32 -1.15 -4.41
CA TYR A 40 7.90 -0.80 -4.24
C TYR A 40 7.72 0.67 -3.87
N ARG A 41 6.57 1.27 -4.18
CA ARG A 41 6.23 2.64 -3.81
C ARG A 41 5.72 2.68 -2.39
N HIS A 42 6.43 3.39 -1.53
CA HIS A 42 5.96 3.69 -0.18
C HIS A 42 5.63 5.17 -0.04
N ILE A 43 4.73 5.48 0.89
CA ILE A 43 4.42 6.85 1.30
C ILE A 43 5.40 7.27 2.39
N PHE A 44 5.98 8.45 2.23
CA PHE A 44 6.80 9.10 3.26
C PHE A 44 6.12 10.38 3.73
N ILE A 45 6.12 10.63 5.04
CA ILE A 45 5.68 11.89 5.64
C ILE A 45 6.90 12.58 6.25
N ALA A 46 7.06 13.87 5.96
CA ALA A 46 8.14 14.68 6.51
C ALA A 46 7.60 16.04 6.95
N GLU A 47 8.17 16.59 8.01
CA GLU A 47 7.90 17.96 8.44
C GLU A 47 8.46 18.95 7.42
N LEU A 48 7.70 20.01 7.11
CA LEU A 48 8.20 21.13 6.34
C LEU A 48 8.59 22.27 7.29
N THR A 49 9.88 22.55 7.38
CA THR A 49 10.44 23.59 8.25
C THR A 49 10.91 24.78 7.44
N SER A 50 11.25 25.90 8.11
CA SER A 50 11.89 27.04 7.45
C SER A 50 13.25 26.70 6.82
N GLY A 51 13.89 25.60 7.27
CA GLY A 51 15.16 25.10 6.73
C GLY A 51 14.98 24.09 5.59
N GLY A 52 13.75 23.78 5.18
CA GLY A 52 13.44 22.78 4.17
C GLY A 52 12.73 21.54 4.73
N ILE A 53 12.82 20.43 4.01
CA ILE A 53 12.15 19.16 4.35
C ILE A 53 12.94 18.46 5.45
N GLY A 54 12.26 18.14 6.55
CA GLY A 54 12.81 17.36 7.65
C GLY A 54 13.02 15.88 7.29
N LYS A 55 13.34 15.06 8.29
CA LYS A 55 13.49 13.62 8.07
C LYS A 55 12.13 13.00 7.69
N GLY A 56 12.10 12.25 6.60
CA GLY A 56 10.94 11.47 6.19
C GLY A 56 10.76 10.22 7.04
N VAL A 57 9.50 9.92 7.37
CA VAL A 57 9.04 8.68 7.99
C VAL A 57 8.33 7.86 6.92
N ASP A 58 8.80 6.63 6.70
CA ASP A 58 8.08 5.64 5.90
C ASP A 58 6.89 5.13 6.70
N ILE A 59 5.67 5.40 6.23
CA ILE A 59 4.44 5.01 6.95
C ILE A 59 3.94 3.62 6.53
N ILE A 60 4.53 3.02 5.49
CA ILE A 60 4.16 1.69 4.99
C ILE A 60 4.90 0.62 5.78
N GLY A 61 6.16 0.89 6.10
CA GLY A 61 6.97 0.11 7.02
C GLY A 61 8.06 -0.69 6.33
N GLU A 62 9.07 -1.06 7.12
CA GLU A 62 10.21 -1.85 6.66
C GLU A 62 9.76 -3.24 6.19
N GLY A 63 10.30 -3.69 5.06
CA GLY A 63 10.00 -5.02 4.48
C GLY A 63 8.61 -5.15 3.83
N ALA A 64 7.86 -4.04 3.69
CA ALA A 64 6.57 -4.07 3.01
C ALA A 64 6.75 -4.24 1.49
N GLU A 65 6.50 -5.44 0.96
CA GLU A 65 6.61 -5.75 -0.47
C GLU A 65 5.33 -5.42 -1.26
N TRP A 66 4.76 -4.23 -1.06
CA TRP A 66 3.57 -3.79 -1.78
C TRP A 66 3.57 -2.29 -2.08
N ASP A 67 2.98 -1.93 -3.22
CA ASP A 67 2.88 -0.53 -3.64
C ASP A 67 1.73 0.21 -2.92
N THR A 68 2.00 1.45 -2.55
CA THR A 68 1.00 2.43 -2.07
C THR A 68 1.40 3.83 -2.57
N PRO A 69 0.63 4.47 -3.45
CA PRO A 69 -0.64 4.02 -4.05
C PRO A 69 -0.52 2.75 -4.88
N LEU A 70 -1.64 2.08 -5.18
CA LEU A 70 -1.62 0.79 -5.87
C LEU A 70 -1.15 0.91 -7.33
N ALA A 71 -0.35 -0.06 -7.75
CA ALA A 71 -0.05 -0.31 -9.16
C ALA A 71 -1.34 -0.67 -9.96
N PRO A 72 -1.37 -0.46 -11.29
CA PRO A 72 -0.31 0.17 -12.11
C PRO A 72 -0.38 1.70 -12.15
N TYR A 73 -1.48 2.28 -11.69
CA TYR A 73 -1.74 3.70 -11.93
C TYR A 73 -1.02 4.60 -10.94
N PHE A 74 -0.77 4.09 -9.73
CA PHE A 74 -0.13 4.84 -8.66
C PHE A 74 -0.77 6.21 -8.43
N ASP A 75 -2.10 6.23 -8.42
CA ASP A 75 -2.90 7.45 -8.47
C ASP A 75 -2.82 8.20 -7.14
N MET A 76 -2.43 9.47 -7.17
CA MET A 76 -2.35 10.31 -5.98
C MET A 76 -3.71 10.55 -5.33
N SER A 77 -4.82 10.35 -6.05
CA SER A 77 -6.18 10.39 -5.51
C SER A 77 -6.45 9.25 -4.52
N GLU A 78 -5.57 8.25 -4.44
CA GLU A 78 -5.60 7.20 -3.43
C GLU A 78 -5.02 7.64 -2.08
N ILE A 79 -4.54 8.88 -1.96
CA ILE A 79 -3.99 9.49 -0.75
C ILE A 79 -4.79 10.76 -0.42
N ALA A 80 -5.18 10.92 0.85
CA ALA A 80 -5.88 12.12 1.31
C ALA A 80 -5.42 12.53 2.72
N TRP A 81 -5.16 13.81 2.91
CA TRP A 81 -4.96 14.40 4.23
C TRP A 81 -6.30 14.76 4.88
N ALA A 82 -6.39 14.56 6.19
CA ALA A 82 -7.46 15.15 6.99
C ALA A 82 -7.34 16.69 6.97
N PRO A 83 -8.46 17.44 7.08
CA PRO A 83 -8.43 18.91 7.01
C PRO A 83 -7.57 19.59 8.08
N ASP A 84 -7.37 18.92 9.22
CA ASP A 84 -6.54 19.38 10.34
C ASP A 84 -5.05 19.01 10.18
N GLY A 85 -4.69 18.24 9.15
CA GLY A 85 -3.33 17.78 8.89
C GLY A 85 -2.81 16.71 9.85
N THR A 86 -3.65 16.17 10.74
CA THR A 86 -3.19 15.21 11.78
C THR A 86 -3.19 13.77 11.31
N ARG A 87 -3.97 13.46 10.26
CA ARG A 87 -4.16 12.10 9.74
C ARG A 87 -4.03 12.05 8.23
N LEU A 88 -3.49 10.94 7.73
CA LEU A 88 -3.41 10.62 6.31
C LEU A 88 -4.18 9.33 6.03
N ALA A 89 -5.19 9.38 5.17
CA ALA A 89 -5.84 8.19 4.64
C ALA A 89 -5.17 7.77 3.31
N TYR A 90 -4.99 6.48 3.11
CA TYR A 90 -4.43 5.94 1.88
C TYR A 90 -5.02 4.58 1.51
N THR A 91 -5.01 4.26 0.21
CA THR A 91 -5.41 2.95 -0.31
C THR A 91 -4.22 1.99 -0.29
N CYS A 92 -4.35 0.83 0.32
CA CYS A 92 -3.30 -0.17 0.37
C CYS A 92 -3.86 -1.59 0.27
N LYS A 93 -3.06 -2.50 -0.32
CA LYS A 93 -3.34 -3.93 -0.41
C LYS A 93 -2.13 -4.69 0.13
N PRO A 94 -2.08 -4.98 1.44
CA PRO A 94 -0.89 -5.53 2.08
C PRO A 94 -0.77 -7.05 1.83
N LEU A 95 -0.67 -7.42 0.57
CA LEU A 95 -0.54 -8.79 0.09
C LEU A 95 0.60 -8.85 -0.91
N THR A 96 1.23 -10.02 -1.02
CA THR A 96 2.31 -10.29 -1.96
C THR A 96 2.00 -11.54 -2.77
N GLY A 97 2.73 -11.73 -3.87
CA GLY A 97 2.77 -13.00 -4.58
C GLY A 97 1.41 -13.52 -5.02
N ALA A 98 1.19 -14.83 -4.84
CA ALA A 98 -0.07 -15.47 -5.22
C ALA A 98 -1.30 -14.90 -4.49
N LYS A 99 -1.15 -14.50 -3.22
CA LYS A 99 -2.25 -13.88 -2.45
C LYS A 99 -2.64 -12.53 -3.07
N TYR A 100 -1.66 -11.75 -3.49
CA TYR A 100 -1.93 -10.52 -4.24
C TYR A 100 -2.60 -10.83 -5.58
N ALA A 101 -2.06 -11.79 -6.35
CA ALA A 101 -2.53 -12.08 -7.70
C ALA A 101 -4.02 -12.44 -7.79
N VAL A 102 -4.54 -13.16 -6.79
CA VAL A 102 -5.93 -13.68 -6.81
C VAL A 102 -6.92 -12.84 -6.01
N SER A 103 -6.46 -11.76 -5.40
CA SER A 103 -7.28 -10.91 -4.53
C SER A 103 -7.58 -9.57 -5.19
N THR A 104 -8.81 -9.08 -5.05
CA THR A 104 -9.14 -7.68 -5.34
C THR A 104 -9.20 -6.84 -4.05
N ASP A 105 -8.87 -7.42 -2.91
CA ASP A 105 -9.11 -6.85 -1.58
C ASP A 105 -8.10 -5.74 -1.25
N SER A 106 -8.40 -4.52 -1.66
CA SER A 106 -7.66 -3.32 -1.25
C SER A 106 -8.48 -2.56 -0.24
N ASP A 107 -7.81 -1.99 0.76
CA ASP A 107 -8.45 -1.31 1.87
C ASP A 107 -8.02 0.15 1.98
N ILE A 108 -8.77 0.90 2.80
CA ILE A 108 -8.38 2.22 3.28
C ILE A 108 -7.71 2.08 4.64
N PHE A 109 -6.50 2.63 4.74
CA PHE A 109 -5.74 2.77 5.97
C PHE A 109 -5.67 4.24 6.37
N VAL A 110 -5.58 4.51 7.67
CA VAL A 110 -5.42 5.85 8.25
C VAL A 110 -4.20 5.85 9.15
N TYR A 111 -3.21 6.67 8.79
CA TYR A 111 -2.03 6.97 9.59
C TYR A 111 -2.28 8.20 10.44
N ASP A 112 -1.95 8.13 11.72
CA ASP A 112 -2.00 9.23 12.68
C ASP A 112 -0.59 9.79 12.90
N THR A 113 -0.40 11.08 12.62
CA THR A 113 0.93 11.71 12.64
C THR A 113 1.46 11.99 14.04
N GLU A 114 0.59 12.06 15.05
CA GLU A 114 0.99 12.31 16.44
C GLU A 114 1.51 11.02 17.09
N THR A 115 0.81 9.92 16.85
CA THR A 115 1.11 8.62 17.47
C THR A 115 1.97 7.71 16.59
N GLY A 116 2.02 7.96 15.29
CA GLY A 116 2.65 7.09 14.30
C GLY A 116 1.87 5.80 14.04
N ALA A 117 0.62 5.71 14.50
CA ALA A 117 -0.20 4.51 14.36
C ALA A 117 -0.92 4.47 13.01
N THR A 118 -0.92 3.30 12.38
CA THR A 118 -1.74 2.99 11.20
C THR A 118 -2.92 2.12 11.58
N THR A 119 -4.11 2.45 11.06
CA THR A 119 -5.35 1.69 11.25
C THR A 119 -5.99 1.32 9.93
N ASN A 120 -6.38 0.07 9.74
CA ASN A 120 -7.29 -0.33 8.67
C ASN A 120 -8.75 -0.04 9.05
N ILE A 121 -9.47 0.74 8.23
CA ILE A 121 -10.88 1.12 8.49
C ILE A 121 -11.91 0.29 7.70
N CYS A 122 -11.45 -0.59 6.79
CA CYS A 122 -12.33 -1.49 6.05
C CYS A 122 -12.68 -2.74 6.87
N LYS A 123 -11.74 -3.24 7.69
CA LYS A 123 -11.86 -4.51 8.41
C LYS A 123 -12.55 -4.40 9.79
N GLY A 124 -13.78 -3.86 9.81
CA GLY A 124 -14.72 -3.95 10.95
C GLY A 124 -14.76 -2.76 11.92
N LEU A 125 -15.59 -2.87 12.97
CA LEU A 125 -15.85 -1.81 13.98
C LEU A 125 -14.68 -1.57 14.95
N THR A 126 -13.61 -2.36 14.86
CA THR A 126 -12.42 -2.21 15.70
C THR A 126 -11.22 -2.05 14.77
N PRO A 127 -10.59 -0.86 14.74
CA PRO A 127 -9.29 -0.62 14.12
C PRO A 127 -8.33 -1.79 14.26
N ILE A 128 -7.85 -2.35 13.14
CA ILE A 128 -6.71 -3.26 13.15
C ILE A 128 -5.46 -2.40 13.03
N SER A 129 -4.57 -2.52 14.02
CA SER A 129 -3.29 -1.80 14.05
C SER A 129 -2.32 -2.36 13.01
N GLY A 130 -1.67 -1.48 12.26
CA GLY A 130 -0.67 -1.82 11.27
C GLY A 130 -1.25 -2.43 10.00
N HIS A 131 -0.37 -2.99 9.18
CA HIS A 131 -0.69 -3.60 7.89
C HIS A 131 -0.97 -5.11 7.99
N ASP A 132 -1.39 -5.62 9.16
CA ASP A 132 -1.74 -7.03 9.34
C ASP A 132 -3.02 -7.37 8.56
N ALA A 133 -2.84 -7.62 7.26
CA ALA A 133 -3.86 -8.01 6.31
C ALA A 133 -4.20 -9.50 6.41
N ALA A 134 -4.28 -10.05 7.62
CA ALA A 134 -4.99 -11.30 7.80
C ALA A 134 -6.37 -11.11 7.19
N ALA A 135 -6.61 -11.74 6.03
CA ALA A 135 -7.82 -11.63 5.25
C ALA A 135 -9.00 -12.08 6.10
N LYS A 136 -9.58 -11.15 6.85
CA LYS A 136 -10.78 -11.37 7.63
C LYS A 136 -11.96 -11.18 6.67
N THR A 137 -12.14 -12.17 5.80
CA THR A 137 -13.16 -12.17 4.73
C THR A 137 -14.60 -12.14 5.26
N GLU A 138 -14.79 -12.33 6.56
CA GLU A 138 -16.06 -12.21 7.27
C GLU A 138 -16.43 -10.74 7.60
N LEU A 139 -15.57 -9.78 7.30
CA LEU A 139 -15.76 -8.36 7.61
C LEU A 139 -16.37 -7.61 6.41
N PRO A 140 -16.98 -6.42 6.62
CA PRO A 140 -17.38 -5.58 5.49
C PRO A 140 -16.15 -5.17 4.65
N PHE A 141 -16.39 -4.67 3.44
CA PHE A 141 -15.34 -4.09 2.58
C PHE A 141 -14.21 -5.10 2.26
N VAL A 142 -14.58 -6.20 1.60
CA VAL A 142 -13.66 -7.31 1.23
C VAL A 142 -13.35 -7.32 -0.27
N GLY A 143 -13.44 -6.17 -0.93
CA GLY A 143 -13.22 -6.05 -2.36
C GLY A 143 -12.35 -4.85 -2.66
N TYR A 144 -12.66 -4.13 -3.74
CA TYR A 144 -11.78 -3.07 -4.21
C TYR A 144 -12.20 -1.71 -3.63
N ASP A 145 -11.64 -1.38 -2.47
CA ASP A 145 -11.88 -0.11 -1.79
C ASP A 145 -10.74 0.88 -2.06
N LYS A 146 -11.07 2.07 -2.55
CA LYS A 146 -10.11 3.06 -3.08
C LYS A 146 -10.57 4.50 -2.93
N TYR A 147 -9.63 5.42 -3.12
CA TYR A 147 -9.88 6.86 -3.29
C TYR A 147 -10.57 7.50 -2.07
N PRO A 148 -9.90 7.48 -0.90
CA PRO A 148 -10.46 8.06 0.31
C PRO A 148 -10.53 9.59 0.20
N VAL A 149 -11.56 10.17 0.77
CA VAL A 149 -11.71 11.62 0.99
C VAL A 149 -12.27 11.89 2.37
N PHE A 150 -11.71 12.87 3.08
CA PHE A 150 -12.22 13.29 4.37
C PHE A 150 -13.43 14.23 4.22
N SER A 151 -14.37 14.15 5.16
CA SER A 151 -15.38 15.19 5.31
C SER A 151 -14.74 16.52 5.72
N PRO A 152 -15.40 17.68 5.45
CA PRO A 152 -14.83 18.99 5.79
C PRO A 152 -14.50 19.18 7.28
N ASP A 153 -15.20 18.47 8.17
CA ASP A 153 -14.95 18.47 9.62
C ASP A 153 -13.95 17.38 10.07
N GLY A 154 -13.41 16.58 9.13
CA GLY A 154 -12.46 15.50 9.41
C GLY A 154 -13.03 14.30 10.16
N THR A 155 -14.33 14.25 10.45
CA THR A 155 -14.92 13.19 11.29
C THR A 155 -15.29 11.92 10.53
N LYS A 156 -15.32 11.98 9.19
CA LYS A 156 -15.71 10.86 8.32
C LYS A 156 -14.76 10.75 7.14
N ILE A 157 -14.69 9.54 6.59
CA ILE A 157 -14.03 9.24 5.34
C ILE A 157 -15.06 8.60 4.41
N ALA A 158 -15.14 9.10 3.18
CA ALA A 158 -15.83 8.44 2.08
C ALA A 158 -14.81 7.83 1.13
N PHE A 159 -15.13 6.69 0.52
CA PHE A 159 -14.28 6.02 -0.45
C PHE A 159 -15.13 5.24 -1.44
N ARG A 160 -14.56 4.90 -2.60
CA ARG A 160 -15.21 4.05 -3.60
C ARG A 160 -15.01 2.60 -3.20
N SER A 161 -16.10 1.84 -3.16
CA SER A 161 -16.10 0.45 -2.74
C SER A 161 -16.67 -0.48 -3.80
N GLN A 162 -15.98 -1.59 -4.04
CA GLN A 162 -16.59 -2.78 -4.63
C GLN A 162 -16.82 -3.80 -3.53
N ARG A 163 -18.09 -4.02 -3.17
CA ARG A 163 -18.47 -4.83 -2.00
C ARG A 163 -18.01 -6.30 -2.05
N ARG A 164 -17.82 -6.88 -3.25
CA ARG A 164 -17.58 -8.32 -3.45
C ARG A 164 -16.15 -8.59 -3.89
N ALA A 165 -15.44 -9.45 -3.16
CA ALA A 165 -14.15 -10.00 -3.55
C ALA A 165 -14.18 -10.71 -4.92
N GLY A 166 -13.12 -10.56 -5.71
CA GLY A 166 -12.93 -11.30 -6.97
C GLY A 166 -13.94 -10.93 -8.05
N ASN A 167 -14.42 -9.69 -8.03
CA ASN A 167 -15.37 -9.15 -9.01
C ASN A 167 -14.62 -8.33 -10.08
N GLU A 168 -13.77 -9.00 -10.86
CA GLU A 168 -13.09 -8.42 -12.02
C GLU A 168 -14.00 -8.49 -13.27
N ALA A 169 -13.85 -7.51 -14.16
CA ALA A 169 -14.80 -7.23 -15.25
C ALA A 169 -14.77 -8.26 -16.40
N ASP A 170 -13.93 -9.29 -16.31
CA ASP A 170 -13.63 -10.28 -17.34
C ASP A 170 -14.18 -11.69 -17.02
N LYS A 171 -15.25 -11.79 -16.23
CA LYS A 171 -15.99 -13.05 -16.07
C LYS A 171 -16.93 -13.37 -17.23
#